data_AF-A0A9D3ZKH9-F1
#
_entry.id   AF-A0A9D3ZKH9-F1
#
_cell.length_a   1.000
_cell.length_b   1.000
_cell.length_c   1.000
_cell.angle_alpha   90.00
_cell.angle_beta   90.00
_cell.angle_gamma   90.00
#
_symmetry.space_group_name_H-M   'P 1'
#
loop_
_entity.id
_entity.type
_entity.pdbx_description
1 polymer ?
#
loop_
_entity_poly.entity_id
_entity_poly.type
_entity_poly.pdbx_seq_one_letter_code
_entity_poly.pdbx_strand_id
1 'polypeptide(L)'
;MAALFCSLLLLSHNQYSFMAAAASSSSSSSSSSSPQTVSFHDQIPEQLSPAIASSSSSSRLKHQVFLSFRGEDTRHTFTAHLLIALKDKGMNVFFDEETLEKGEQLSQALSRAIAASYLSIIVLSVGYASSKSCLSELSDIMHRKDTQGHIVLPIFYHVDPSDVRNLRGSFKTSFDEHESNRLHQVQRWKSAFTEVGKLKGWHIEGGKFDRPEPEYIKDIVEDVVKKLMTSKFRSASAKFVGIDQIDCFGVKHFGDGSKIIVTSRDRQVFKNGGVDKIHDVRKLNENDSLQLFSTFAFKLLNPPADFRDLSNKFIKYARGSPLALRVLGSKLYKKSRKEWESEVDKLKEYSQPKISQILRSSFDELDELDKNIFLDTVTFFKGTCKEDVEKTLSCCYKGALCGISNLIGKCLLEIKHFREPTDLLQRLVSEPIDVHDMLEEMGKDIVRKESIDPGKRSRLWGVKDVYQVL
;
A
#
# COMPACT_ATOMS: atom_id res chain seq x y z
N MET A 1 16.32 -7.72 -6.29
CA MET A 1 15.99 -7.86 -4.84
C MET A 1 14.70 -7.14 -4.42
N ALA A 2 14.15 -6.22 -5.22
CA ALA A 2 12.87 -5.54 -4.94
C ALA A 2 11.67 -6.50 -4.80
N ALA A 3 11.72 -7.70 -5.39
CA ALA A 3 10.67 -8.72 -5.31
C ALA A 3 10.21 -9.11 -3.88
N LEU A 4 11.02 -8.80 -2.86
CA LEU A 4 10.87 -9.29 -1.48
C LEU A 4 10.49 -8.22 -0.45
N PHE A 5 10.31 -6.97 -0.87
CA PHE A 5 9.99 -5.85 0.03
C PHE A 5 8.67 -5.19 -0.37
N CYS A 6 7.59 -5.63 0.27
CA CYS A 6 6.33 -4.87 0.29
C CYS A 6 6.04 -4.47 1.73
N SER A 7 6.40 -3.23 2.08
CA SER A 7 5.86 -2.50 3.22
C SER A 7 5.99 -1.02 2.88
N LEU A 8 4.85 -0.36 2.65
CA LEU A 8 4.80 1.09 2.49
C LEU A 8 5.03 1.69 3.89
N LEU A 9 6.20 2.28 4.14
CA LEU A 9 6.44 3.07 5.36
C LEU A 9 6.20 4.54 5.01
N LEU A 10 5.04 5.06 5.43
CA LEU A 10 4.81 6.50 5.51
C LEU A 10 5.39 6.97 6.85
N LEU A 11 6.59 7.53 6.82
CA LEU A 11 7.13 8.29 7.96
C LEU A 11 6.69 9.75 7.78
N SER A 12 5.51 10.11 8.27
CA SER A 12 5.25 11.51 8.61
C SER A 12 5.95 11.79 9.93
N HIS A 13 7.09 12.46 9.87
CA HIS A 13 7.80 12.86 11.08
C HIS A 13 7.02 14.00 11.76
N ASN A 14 6.14 13.64 12.69
CA ASN A 14 5.66 14.55 13.72
C ASN A 14 5.63 13.78 15.05
N GLN A 15 6.78 13.73 15.71
CA GLN A 15 6.95 13.85 17.16
C GLN A 15 8.44 13.72 17.49
N TYR A 16 9.01 14.80 18.02
CA TYR A 16 10.28 14.76 18.73
C TYR A 16 10.06 14.10 20.09
N SER A 17 10.88 13.09 20.41
CA SER A 17 11.64 12.94 21.67
C SER A 17 11.86 11.45 22.00
N PHE A 18 13.08 10.94 21.81
CA PHE A 18 13.95 10.37 22.86
C PHE A 18 15.20 9.70 22.26
N MET A 19 16.36 10.15 22.76
CA MET A 19 17.70 9.53 22.81
C MET A 19 18.42 9.06 21.53
N ALA A 20 19.28 9.94 21.01
CA ALA A 20 20.63 9.66 20.51
C ALA A 20 21.49 10.87 20.96
N ALA A 21 22.77 10.82 21.33
CA ALA A 21 23.82 9.82 21.23
C ALA A 21 24.92 10.17 22.25
N ALA A 22 25.77 9.18 22.57
CA ALA A 22 27.10 9.45 23.08
C ALA A 22 28.01 9.97 21.95
N ALA A 23 28.80 10.99 22.31
CA ALA A 23 30.10 11.40 21.76
C ALA A 23 30.25 11.56 20.24
N SER A 24 30.56 12.78 19.81
CA SER A 24 31.97 13.17 19.66
C SER A 24 32.14 14.65 19.31
N SER A 25 33.20 15.18 19.92
CA SER A 25 33.79 16.50 19.82
C SER A 25 34.23 16.89 18.41
N SER A 26 33.99 18.15 18.04
CA SER A 26 35.02 18.99 17.43
C SER A 26 34.65 20.47 17.57
N SER A 27 35.70 21.23 17.81
CA SER A 27 35.78 22.60 18.30
C SER A 27 35.62 23.65 17.18
N SER A 28 35.15 24.84 17.60
CA SER A 28 35.57 26.21 17.18
C SER A 28 35.55 26.54 15.68
N SER A 29 35.01 27.67 15.20
CA SER A 29 34.74 28.98 15.82
C SER A 29 34.13 29.91 14.76
N SER A 30 33.26 30.85 15.22
CA SER A 30 33.06 32.25 14.78
C SER A 30 32.87 32.57 13.28
N SER A 31 31.96 33.43 12.81
CA SER A 31 31.25 34.55 13.43
C SER A 31 30.26 35.17 12.43
N SER A 32 29.08 35.54 12.94
CA SER A 32 28.23 36.70 12.62
C SER A 32 28.33 37.40 11.25
N SER A 33 27.22 37.54 10.55
CA SER A 33 26.41 38.79 10.53
C SER A 33 25.36 38.77 9.40
N SER A 34 24.14 39.19 9.75
CA SER A 34 23.16 39.83 8.86
C SER A 34 22.90 41.24 9.46
N PRO A 35 22.08 42.15 8.92
CA PRO A 35 21.20 42.07 7.74
C PRO A 35 21.21 43.35 6.87
N GLN A 36 20.43 43.41 5.78
CA GLN A 36 19.34 44.40 5.59
C GLN A 36 18.80 44.48 4.15
N THR A 37 17.51 44.78 4.13
CA THR A 37 16.51 45.01 3.08
C THR A 37 16.70 46.27 2.24
N VAL A 38 16.29 46.25 0.96
CA VAL A 38 15.69 47.43 0.27
C VAL A 38 14.68 46.97 -0.79
N SER A 39 13.51 47.62 -0.80
CA SER A 39 12.39 47.51 -1.76
C SER A 39 12.37 48.70 -2.72
N PHE A 40 11.95 48.55 -4.00
CA PHE A 40 11.29 49.61 -4.79
C PHE A 40 10.46 49.04 -5.99
N HIS A 41 9.23 49.54 -6.12
CA HIS A 41 8.32 49.62 -7.30
C HIS A 41 8.96 50.49 -8.42
N ASP A 42 8.60 50.56 -9.72
CA ASP A 42 7.45 50.16 -10.56
C ASP A 42 7.81 50.43 -12.07
N GLN A 43 6.96 49.95 -13.00
CA GLN A 43 6.65 50.43 -14.39
C GLN A 43 7.19 49.75 -15.69
N ILE A 44 6.23 49.04 -16.32
CA ILE A 44 5.83 48.63 -17.71
C ILE A 44 6.54 49.25 -18.97
N PRO A 45 6.52 48.59 -20.17
CA PRO A 45 5.38 48.71 -21.13
C PRO A 45 4.99 47.44 -21.97
N GLU A 46 3.68 47.34 -22.32
CA GLU A 46 3.01 46.95 -23.62
C GLU A 46 3.60 45.85 -24.57
N GLN A 47 2.89 44.99 -25.34
CA GLN A 47 1.52 44.87 -25.89
C GLN A 47 1.29 43.43 -26.45
N LEU A 48 0.02 43.14 -26.80
CA LEU A 48 -0.55 42.13 -27.74
C LEU A 48 -1.17 40.83 -27.19
N SER A 49 -2.52 40.85 -27.13
CA SER A 49 -3.43 39.70 -27.11
C SER A 49 -3.45 38.97 -28.47
N PRO A 50 -3.94 37.71 -28.56
CA PRO A 50 -5.40 37.52 -28.66
C PRO A 50 -5.97 36.36 -27.82
N ALA A 51 -7.26 36.49 -27.54
CA ALA A 51 -8.09 35.51 -26.86
C ALA A 51 -8.19 34.16 -27.62
N ILE A 52 -8.30 33.07 -26.86
CA ILE A 52 -9.33 32.01 -26.90
C ILE A 52 -8.76 30.78 -26.19
N ALA A 53 -9.24 30.51 -24.97
CA ALA A 53 -9.67 29.17 -24.58
C ALA A 53 -10.39 29.29 -23.23
N SER A 54 -11.66 28.93 -23.27
CA SER A 54 -12.60 28.88 -22.16
C SER A 54 -11.98 28.36 -20.87
N SER A 55 -12.21 29.13 -19.82
CA SER A 55 -12.15 28.75 -18.42
C SER A 55 -12.79 27.36 -18.17
N SER A 56 -11.99 26.31 -18.27
CA SER A 56 -12.35 25.01 -17.70
C SER A 56 -12.03 25.07 -16.21
N SER A 57 -13.07 25.45 -15.49
CA SER A 57 -13.27 25.37 -14.04
C SER A 57 -12.19 24.60 -13.27
N SER A 58 -11.60 25.29 -12.29
CA SER A 58 -10.90 24.70 -11.15
C SER A 58 -11.49 23.34 -10.76
N SER A 59 -10.69 22.28 -10.87
CA SER A 59 -11.10 20.93 -10.50
C SER A 59 -11.34 20.86 -8.99
N ARG A 60 -12.62 21.00 -8.62
CA ARG A 60 -13.12 21.08 -7.24
C ARG A 60 -12.64 19.89 -6.42
N LEU A 61 -12.19 20.18 -5.21
CA LEU A 61 -11.71 19.25 -4.18
C LEU A 61 -12.69 18.07 -4.01
N LYS A 62 -12.18 16.82 -4.07
CA LYS A 62 -12.96 15.60 -3.80
C LYS A 62 -12.68 15.14 -2.37
N HIS A 63 -13.73 15.02 -1.56
CA HIS A 63 -13.63 14.42 -0.21
C HIS A 63 -13.60 12.89 -0.34
N GLN A 64 -12.95 12.18 0.57
CA GLN A 64 -12.89 10.71 0.52
C GLN A 64 -13.99 10.10 1.39
N VAL A 65 -14.18 10.66 2.58
CA VAL A 65 -15.13 10.21 3.58
C VAL A 65 -16.05 11.36 3.96
N PHE A 66 -17.36 11.10 3.98
CA PHE A 66 -18.36 12.01 4.53
C PHE A 66 -18.83 11.49 5.89
N LEU A 67 -18.74 12.31 6.95
CA LEU A 67 -19.29 11.98 8.26
C LEU A 67 -20.67 12.61 8.44
N SER A 68 -21.70 11.77 8.57
CA SER A 68 -23.03 12.19 9.00
C SER A 68 -23.25 11.78 10.45
N PHE A 69 -23.62 12.72 11.31
CA PHE A 69 -23.79 12.50 12.75
C PHE A 69 -24.73 13.54 13.34
N ARG A 70 -25.25 13.28 14.54
CA ARG A 70 -25.99 14.28 15.30
C ARG A 70 -25.02 15.12 16.13
N GLY A 71 -24.90 16.40 15.78
CA GLY A 71 -24.00 17.33 16.46
C GLY A 71 -24.16 17.38 17.98
N GLU A 72 -25.40 17.46 18.46
CA GLU A 72 -25.71 17.51 19.90
C GLU A 72 -25.30 16.25 20.66
N ASP A 73 -25.26 15.08 20.00
CA ASP A 73 -25.03 13.82 20.68
C ASP A 73 -23.53 13.47 20.73
N THR A 74 -22.82 13.65 19.61
CA THR A 74 -21.49 13.01 19.43
C THR A 74 -20.38 13.95 18.93
N ARG A 75 -20.66 15.24 18.68
CA ARG A 75 -19.69 16.17 18.06
C ARG A 75 -18.36 16.24 18.80
N HIS A 76 -18.41 16.45 20.11
CA HIS A 76 -17.23 16.68 20.95
C HIS A 76 -16.74 15.42 21.68
N THR A 77 -17.36 14.27 21.41
CA THR A 77 -17.03 12.99 22.04
C THR A 77 -16.56 12.02 20.95
N PHE A 78 -17.34 10.97 20.67
CA PHE A 78 -16.97 9.90 19.75
C PHE A 78 -16.63 10.40 18.34
N THR A 79 -17.42 11.33 17.76
CA THR A 79 -17.19 11.79 16.39
C THR A 79 -15.92 12.64 16.27
N ALA A 80 -15.57 13.44 17.28
CA ALA A 80 -14.30 14.18 17.30
C ALA A 80 -13.10 13.22 17.29
N HIS A 81 -13.12 12.19 18.13
CA HIS A 81 -12.05 11.20 18.18
C HIS A 81 -11.96 10.37 16.89
N LEU A 82 -13.10 10.01 16.30
CA LEU A 82 -13.14 9.34 15.00
C LEU A 82 -12.58 10.24 13.88
N LEU A 83 -12.93 11.52 13.86
CA LEU A 83 -12.41 12.48 12.89
C LEU A 83 -10.88 12.60 12.98
N ILE A 84 -10.35 12.75 14.20
CA ILE A 84 -8.90 12.82 14.44
C ILE A 84 -8.23 11.54 13.94
N ALA A 85 -8.74 10.37 14.32
CA ALA A 85 -8.17 9.09 13.92
C ALA A 85 -8.21 8.85 12.40
N LEU A 86 -9.26 9.32 11.72
CA LEU A 86 -9.34 9.26 10.25
C LEU A 86 -8.33 10.22 9.60
N LYS A 87 -8.19 11.44 10.12
CA LYS A 87 -7.21 12.44 9.65
C LYS A 87 -5.77 12.00 9.89
N ASP A 88 -5.47 11.37 11.02
CA ASP A 88 -4.15 10.81 11.35
C ASP A 88 -3.73 9.69 10.37
N LYS A 89 -4.70 9.06 9.71
CA LYS A 89 -4.46 8.12 8.59
C LYS A 89 -4.38 8.78 7.22
N GLY A 90 -4.39 10.11 7.16
CA GLY A 90 -4.26 10.88 5.93
C GLY A 90 -5.55 10.97 5.10
N MET A 91 -6.73 10.64 5.65
CA MET A 91 -7.97 10.72 4.89
C MET A 91 -8.52 12.14 4.83
N ASN A 92 -8.98 12.55 3.64
CA ASN A 92 -9.74 13.80 3.48
C ASN A 92 -11.19 13.56 3.90
N VAL A 93 -11.52 13.93 5.13
CA VAL A 93 -12.84 13.77 5.72
C VAL A 93 -13.61 15.09 5.65
N PHE A 94 -14.80 15.07 5.05
CA PHE A 94 -15.75 16.15 5.21
C PHE A 94 -16.42 16.02 6.58
N PHE A 95 -16.22 17.04 7.41
CA PHE A 95 -16.78 17.15 8.76
C PHE A 95 -17.45 18.52 8.86
N ASP A 96 -18.71 18.53 9.29
CA ASP A 96 -19.46 19.76 9.46
C ASP A 96 -18.97 20.51 10.71
N GLU A 97 -18.01 21.40 10.50
CA GLU A 97 -17.47 22.31 11.50
C GLU A 97 -18.43 23.50 11.57
N GLU A 98 -19.37 23.42 12.51
CA GLU A 98 -20.50 24.33 12.71
C GLU A 98 -20.06 25.82 12.75
N THR A 99 -19.95 26.44 11.59
CA THR A 99 -19.72 27.89 11.40
C THR A 99 -20.35 28.39 10.11
N LEU A 100 -21.55 27.93 9.73
CA LEU A 100 -22.25 28.53 8.60
C LEU A 100 -23.74 28.73 8.90
N GLU A 101 -24.04 29.87 9.50
CA GLU A 101 -25.31 30.58 9.28
C GLU A 101 -25.57 30.66 7.77
N LYS A 102 -26.54 29.92 7.21
CA LYS A 102 -27.39 30.25 6.02
C LYS A 102 -28.06 29.03 5.37
N GLY A 103 -29.29 28.74 5.78
CA GLY A 103 -30.40 28.23 4.94
C GLY A 103 -30.12 27.20 3.81
N GLU A 104 -30.85 27.33 2.69
CA GLU A 104 -30.85 26.40 1.53
C GLU A 104 -29.47 26.17 0.89
N GLN A 105 -28.52 27.10 1.07
CA GLN A 105 -27.16 26.97 0.55
C GLN A 105 -26.36 25.86 1.26
N LEU A 106 -26.69 25.58 2.53
CA LEU A 106 -26.06 24.50 3.32
C LEU A 106 -26.47 23.12 2.80
N SER A 107 -27.77 22.90 2.55
CA SER A 107 -28.27 21.65 1.98
C SER A 107 -27.60 21.34 0.64
N GLN A 108 -27.46 22.33 -0.24
CA GLN A 108 -26.79 22.15 -1.52
C GLN A 108 -25.26 21.94 -1.40
N ALA A 109 -24.62 22.47 -0.35
CA ALA A 109 -23.22 22.18 -0.05
C ALA A 109 -23.03 20.74 0.46
N LEU A 110 -23.90 20.28 1.36
CA LEU A 110 -23.89 18.91 1.89
C LEU A 110 -24.17 17.87 0.81
N SER A 111 -25.18 18.07 -0.05
CA SER A 111 -25.44 17.15 -1.17
C SER A 111 -24.26 17.10 -2.15
N ARG A 112 -23.52 18.21 -2.34
CA ARG A 112 -22.28 18.24 -3.14
C ARG A 112 -21.12 17.53 -2.44
N ALA A 113 -21.00 17.64 -1.12
CA ALA A 113 -19.96 16.96 -0.35
C ALA A 113 -20.19 15.45 -0.33
N ILE A 114 -21.43 15.01 -0.08
CA ILE A 114 -21.88 13.63 -0.25
C ILE A 114 -21.58 13.18 -1.68
N ALA A 115 -21.80 14.07 -2.67
CA ALA A 115 -21.55 13.75 -4.05
C ALA A 115 -20.09 13.55 -4.45
N ALA A 116 -19.22 14.28 -3.80
CA ALA A 116 -17.80 14.22 -4.03
C ALA A 116 -17.12 13.10 -3.23
N SER A 117 -17.83 12.44 -2.31
CA SER A 117 -17.32 11.41 -1.41
C SER A 117 -17.47 10.01 -1.99
N TYR A 118 -16.58 9.10 -1.61
CA TYR A 118 -16.63 7.68 -2.00
C TYR A 118 -17.28 6.79 -0.94
N LEU A 119 -17.19 7.22 0.32
CA LEU A 119 -17.66 6.50 1.48
C LEU A 119 -18.34 7.47 2.44
N SER A 120 -19.50 7.09 2.98
CA SER A 120 -20.16 7.81 4.06
C SER A 120 -20.18 6.96 5.32
N ILE A 121 -19.72 7.54 6.43
CA ILE A 121 -19.86 6.98 7.77
C ILE A 121 -21.05 7.69 8.42
N ILE A 122 -21.99 6.90 8.94
CA ILE A 122 -23.22 7.41 9.56
C ILE A 122 -23.20 7.03 11.03
N VAL A 123 -23.02 7.99 11.91
CA VAL A 123 -23.08 7.80 13.37
C VAL A 123 -24.54 7.97 13.81
N LEU A 124 -25.25 6.86 13.90
CA LEU A 124 -26.63 6.80 14.35
C LEU A 124 -26.65 6.81 15.88
N SER A 125 -27.03 7.95 16.45
CA SER A 125 -27.19 8.18 17.89
C SER A 125 -28.68 8.34 18.26
N VAL A 126 -28.99 8.37 19.55
CA VAL A 126 -30.36 8.43 20.09
C VAL A 126 -31.18 9.60 19.52
N GLY A 127 -30.55 10.76 19.32
CA GLY A 127 -31.14 11.98 18.79
C GLY A 127 -30.98 12.19 17.29
N TYR A 128 -30.47 11.21 16.53
CA TYR A 128 -30.20 11.38 15.09
C TYR A 128 -31.47 11.72 14.29
N ALA A 129 -32.59 11.01 14.56
CA ALA A 129 -33.83 11.20 13.81
C ALA A 129 -34.62 12.47 14.17
N SER A 130 -34.24 13.21 15.22
CA SER A 130 -34.87 14.50 15.54
C SER A 130 -34.43 15.60 14.56
N SER A 131 -33.24 15.46 13.96
CA SER A 131 -32.70 16.45 13.01
C SER A 131 -33.17 16.21 11.58
N LYS A 132 -33.87 17.20 11.01
CA LYS A 132 -34.26 17.20 9.60
C LYS A 132 -33.04 17.18 8.66
N SER A 133 -31.93 17.83 9.04
CA SER A 133 -30.69 17.82 8.24
C SER A 133 -30.09 16.42 8.17
N CYS A 134 -29.95 15.75 9.32
CA CYS A 134 -29.41 14.39 9.39
C CYS A 134 -30.26 13.41 8.57
N LEU A 135 -31.59 13.51 8.65
CA LEU A 135 -32.50 12.68 7.85
C LEU A 135 -32.41 12.98 6.34
N SER A 136 -32.22 14.23 5.96
CA SER A 136 -32.02 14.63 4.57
C SER A 136 -30.69 14.10 4.01
N GLU A 137 -29.59 14.27 4.75
CA GLU A 137 -28.27 13.73 4.41
C GLU A 137 -28.32 12.20 4.24
N LEU A 138 -28.95 11.50 5.18
CA LEU A 138 -29.12 10.05 5.12
C LEU A 138 -29.86 9.63 3.85
N SER A 139 -30.95 10.31 3.51
CA SER A 139 -31.71 10.06 2.29
C SER A 139 -30.86 10.24 1.02
N ASP A 140 -30.03 11.28 0.98
CA ASP A 140 -29.11 11.53 -0.15
C ASP A 140 -28.02 10.47 -0.25
N ILE A 141 -27.43 10.08 0.89
CA ILE A 141 -26.41 9.02 0.97
C ILE A 141 -26.99 7.69 0.49
N MET A 142 -28.17 7.30 0.96
CA MET A 142 -28.82 6.04 0.57
C MET A 142 -29.21 6.04 -0.90
N HIS A 143 -29.72 7.17 -1.43
CA HIS A 143 -29.98 7.30 -2.85
C HIS A 143 -28.72 7.08 -3.71
N ARG A 144 -27.56 7.60 -3.27
CA ARG A 144 -26.28 7.37 -3.96
C ARG A 144 -25.76 5.96 -3.84
N LYS A 145 -25.96 5.32 -2.70
CA LYS A 145 -25.62 3.90 -2.52
C LYS A 145 -26.29 3.06 -3.60
N ASP A 146 -27.58 3.28 -3.83
CA ASP A 146 -28.38 2.46 -4.74
C ASP A 146 -28.16 2.80 -6.21
N THR A 147 -27.82 4.06 -6.53
CA THR A 147 -27.64 4.51 -7.92
C THR A 147 -26.18 4.50 -8.40
N GLN A 148 -25.21 4.67 -7.52
CA GLN A 148 -23.80 4.93 -7.87
C GLN A 148 -22.81 4.03 -7.11
N GLY A 149 -23.29 3.06 -6.34
CA GLY A 149 -22.42 2.13 -5.59
C GLY A 149 -21.65 2.78 -4.45
N HIS A 150 -22.14 3.91 -3.93
CA HIS A 150 -21.54 4.63 -2.80
C HIS A 150 -21.44 3.73 -1.57
N ILE A 151 -20.29 3.71 -0.90
CA ILE A 151 -20.09 2.84 0.26
C ILE A 151 -20.70 3.50 1.49
N VAL A 152 -21.59 2.78 2.18
CA VAL A 152 -22.23 3.26 3.41
C VAL A 152 -21.81 2.38 4.58
N LEU A 153 -21.30 3.01 5.64
CA LEU A 153 -20.89 2.35 6.88
C LEU A 153 -21.65 2.94 8.07
N PRO A 154 -22.71 2.26 8.56
CA PRO A 154 -23.39 2.70 9.76
C PRO A 154 -22.61 2.32 11.03
N ILE A 155 -22.62 3.24 11.99
CA ILE A 155 -22.19 3.05 13.37
C ILE A 155 -23.41 3.30 14.24
N PHE A 156 -23.89 2.28 14.92
CA PHE A 156 -24.98 2.33 15.88
C PHE A 156 -24.39 2.68 17.24
N TYR A 157 -24.41 3.97 17.59
CA TYR A 157 -23.77 4.54 18.77
C TYR A 157 -24.79 4.66 19.91
N HIS A 158 -24.70 3.78 20.91
CA HIS A 158 -25.64 3.66 22.03
C HIS A 158 -27.10 3.48 21.59
N VAL A 159 -27.32 2.82 20.45
CA VAL A 159 -28.64 2.52 19.90
C VAL A 159 -28.67 1.11 19.33
N ASP A 160 -29.79 0.42 19.53
CA ASP A 160 -29.97 -0.93 18.98
C ASP A 160 -30.26 -0.84 17.46
N PRO A 161 -29.53 -1.57 16.59
CA PRO A 161 -29.80 -1.63 15.16
C PRO A 161 -31.25 -2.05 14.81
N SER A 162 -31.89 -2.84 15.68
CA SER A 162 -33.27 -3.26 15.52
C SER A 162 -34.27 -2.12 15.76
N ASP A 163 -33.94 -1.16 16.62
CA ASP A 163 -34.74 0.05 16.81
C ASP A 163 -34.66 0.97 15.61
N VAL A 164 -33.49 1.05 14.96
CA VAL A 164 -33.31 1.77 13.69
C VAL A 164 -34.13 1.10 12.58
N ARG A 165 -34.00 -0.23 12.43
CA ARG A 165 -34.69 -0.99 11.37
C ARG A 165 -36.21 -0.95 11.49
N ASN A 166 -36.73 -0.97 12.71
CA ASN A 166 -38.17 -1.07 12.95
C ASN A 166 -38.79 0.27 13.40
N LEU A 167 -38.02 1.36 13.39
CA LEU A 167 -38.44 2.69 13.83
C LEU A 167 -39.07 2.65 15.23
N ARG A 168 -38.35 2.07 16.20
CA ARG A 168 -38.77 1.91 17.60
C ARG A 168 -38.01 2.88 18.51
N GLY A 169 -38.38 2.90 19.78
CA GLY A 169 -37.72 3.75 20.78
C GLY A 169 -37.85 5.25 20.49
N SER A 170 -36.77 6.00 20.72
CA SER A 170 -36.71 7.46 20.50
C SER A 170 -37.00 7.85 19.04
N PHE A 171 -36.63 7.00 18.08
CA PHE A 171 -36.83 7.28 16.66
C PHE A 171 -38.31 7.34 16.28
N LYS A 172 -39.16 6.50 16.91
CA LYS A 172 -40.60 6.53 16.67
C LYS A 172 -41.17 7.91 16.99
N THR A 173 -40.88 8.41 18.18
CA THR A 173 -41.34 9.73 18.65
C THR A 173 -40.86 10.84 17.70
N SER A 174 -39.59 10.81 17.27
CA SER A 174 -39.07 11.80 16.32
C SER A 174 -39.80 11.76 14.97
N PHE A 175 -40.10 10.57 14.44
CA PHE A 175 -40.83 10.45 13.18
C PHE A 175 -42.30 10.85 13.28
N ASP A 176 -42.97 10.53 14.39
CA ASP A 176 -44.36 10.94 14.66
C ASP A 176 -44.49 12.48 14.71
N GLU A 177 -43.48 13.16 15.27
CA GLU A 177 -43.39 14.62 15.28
C GLU A 177 -43.20 15.21 13.87
N HIS A 178 -42.32 14.62 13.05
CA HIS A 178 -42.14 15.07 11.67
C HIS A 178 -43.38 14.86 10.79
N GLU A 179 -44.15 13.78 11.01
CA GLU A 179 -45.42 13.54 10.32
C GLU A 179 -46.50 14.56 10.72
N SER A 180 -46.56 14.91 12.00
CA SER A 180 -47.46 15.94 12.51
C SER A 180 -47.20 17.31 11.87
N ASN A 181 -45.94 17.58 11.50
CA ASN A 181 -45.52 18.78 10.77
C ASN A 181 -45.80 18.72 9.25
N ARG A 182 -46.49 17.67 8.75
CA ARG A 182 -46.89 17.46 7.33
C ARG A 182 -45.76 17.59 6.32
N LEU A 183 -44.57 17.11 6.66
CA LEU A 183 -43.44 17.11 5.75
C LEU A 183 -43.57 15.98 4.72
N HIS A 184 -43.68 16.33 3.43
CA HIS A 184 -43.80 15.35 2.34
C HIS A 184 -42.61 14.39 2.21
N GLN A 185 -41.47 14.72 2.80
CA GLN A 185 -40.21 13.95 2.73
C GLN A 185 -40.13 12.82 3.76
N VAL A 186 -41.05 12.76 4.73
CA VAL A 186 -40.97 11.83 5.87
C VAL A 186 -40.99 10.37 5.43
N GLN A 187 -41.78 10.02 4.42
CA GLN A 187 -41.80 8.65 3.91
C GLN A 187 -40.46 8.25 3.28
N ARG A 188 -39.79 9.18 2.59
CA ARG A 188 -38.45 8.97 2.05
C ARG A 188 -37.42 8.79 3.16
N TRP A 189 -37.50 9.59 4.22
CA TRP A 189 -36.64 9.46 5.39
C TRP A 189 -36.85 8.14 6.14
N LYS A 190 -38.11 7.74 6.39
CA LYS A 190 -38.45 6.45 7.02
C LYS A 190 -37.88 5.27 6.23
N SER A 191 -38.00 5.31 4.90
CA SER A 191 -37.42 4.29 4.01
C SER A 191 -35.90 4.25 4.12
N ALA A 192 -35.21 5.39 3.96
CA ALA A 192 -33.75 5.46 4.07
C ALA A 192 -33.23 5.00 5.45
N PHE A 193 -33.94 5.37 6.52
CA PHE A 193 -33.61 4.99 7.91
C PHE A 193 -33.80 3.49 8.17
N THR A 194 -34.85 2.91 7.62
CA THR A 194 -35.08 1.46 7.67
C THR A 194 -34.00 0.69 6.90
N GLU A 195 -33.64 1.16 5.71
CA GLU A 195 -32.62 0.52 4.86
C GLU A 195 -31.22 0.61 5.45
N VAL A 196 -30.84 1.74 6.04
CA VAL A 196 -29.52 1.86 6.70
C VAL A 196 -29.41 0.90 7.90
N GLY A 197 -30.51 0.67 8.63
CA GLY A 197 -30.56 -0.32 9.73
C GLY A 197 -30.47 -1.79 9.29
N LYS A 198 -30.55 -2.07 7.99
CA LYS A 198 -30.30 -3.42 7.42
C LYS A 198 -28.84 -3.63 7.03
N LEU A 199 -28.05 -2.55 6.88
CA LEU A 199 -26.65 -2.66 6.49
C LEU A 199 -25.79 -3.20 7.62
N LYS A 200 -24.75 -3.93 7.25
CA LYS A 200 -23.73 -4.39 8.21
C LYS A 200 -22.93 -3.18 8.69
N GLY A 201 -22.98 -2.92 9.99
CA GLY A 201 -22.29 -1.80 10.64
C GLY A 201 -21.60 -2.19 11.93
N TRP A 202 -21.16 -1.18 12.68
CA TRP A 202 -20.55 -1.31 13.99
C TRP A 202 -21.59 -0.98 15.06
N HIS A 203 -21.77 -1.84 16.05
CA HIS A 203 -22.66 -1.59 17.18
C HIS A 203 -21.81 -1.29 18.41
N ILE A 204 -22.02 -0.11 19.01
CA ILE A 204 -21.34 0.37 20.22
C ILE A 204 -22.42 0.49 21.28
N GLU A 205 -22.43 -0.44 22.23
CA GLU A 205 -23.49 -0.55 23.24
C GLU A 205 -23.24 0.46 24.37
N GLY A 206 -21.99 0.64 24.79
CA GLY A 206 -21.62 1.56 25.88
C GLY A 206 -21.83 1.02 27.29
N GLY A 207 -22.11 -0.28 27.41
CA GLY A 207 -22.25 -0.96 28.71
C GLY A 207 -20.90 -1.18 29.42
N LYS A 208 -20.94 -1.49 30.72
CA LYS A 208 -19.75 -1.75 31.55
C LYS A 208 -18.85 -2.89 31.05
N PHE A 209 -19.44 -3.83 30.30
CA PHE A 209 -18.74 -4.98 29.70
C PHE A 209 -18.43 -4.78 28.21
N ASP A 210 -18.80 -3.64 27.65
CA ASP A 210 -18.46 -3.30 26.26
C ASP A 210 -16.98 -2.91 26.18
N ARG A 211 -16.40 -3.07 24.99
CA ARG A 211 -15.02 -2.65 24.73
C ARG A 211 -14.91 -1.12 24.73
N PRO A 212 -13.74 -0.56 25.07
CA PRO A 212 -13.53 0.88 25.02
C PRO A 212 -13.71 1.50 23.62
N GLU A 213 -14.29 2.70 23.54
CA GLU A 213 -14.47 3.45 22.29
C GLU A 213 -13.19 3.61 21.44
N PRO A 214 -11.98 3.86 22.01
CA PRO A 214 -10.77 4.00 21.21
C PRO A 214 -10.44 2.74 20.40
N GLU A 215 -10.78 1.56 20.93
CA GLU A 215 -10.56 0.32 20.20
C GLU A 215 -11.55 0.20 19.03
N TYR A 216 -12.83 0.56 19.24
CA TYR A 216 -13.81 0.64 18.15
C TYR A 216 -13.32 1.58 17.04
N ILE A 217 -12.86 2.78 17.41
CA ILE A 217 -12.35 3.78 16.47
C ILE A 217 -11.18 3.20 15.65
N LYS A 218 -10.23 2.53 16.30
CA LYS A 218 -9.11 1.89 15.60
C LYS A 218 -9.60 0.90 14.54
N ASP A 219 -10.50 -0.01 14.91
CA ASP A 219 -10.99 -1.04 13.99
C ASP A 219 -11.86 -0.44 12.87
N ILE A 220 -12.68 0.55 13.18
CA ILE A 220 -13.49 1.29 12.20
C ILE A 220 -12.58 1.95 11.17
N VAL A 221 -11.53 2.64 11.62
CA VAL A 221 -10.56 3.31 10.74
C VAL A 221 -9.84 2.28 9.85
N GLU A 222 -9.42 1.14 10.41
CA GLU A 222 -8.80 0.05 9.63
C GLU A 222 -9.76 -0.54 8.58
N ASP A 223 -11.03 -0.75 8.93
CA ASP A 223 -12.07 -1.23 8.01
C ASP A 223 -12.37 -0.22 6.89
N VAL A 224 -12.44 1.07 7.22
CA VAL A 224 -12.60 2.15 6.23
C VAL A 224 -11.43 2.17 5.25
N VAL A 225 -10.18 2.12 5.75
CA VAL A 225 -8.98 2.05 4.90
C VAL A 225 -9.05 0.83 3.99
N LYS A 226 -9.41 -0.35 4.53
CA LYS A 226 -9.53 -1.58 3.75
C LYS A 226 -10.62 -1.48 2.66
N LYS A 227 -11.78 -0.91 2.97
CA LYS A 227 -12.89 -0.72 2.02
C LYS A 227 -12.50 0.23 0.89
N LEU A 228 -11.82 1.34 1.21
CA LEU A 228 -11.30 2.30 0.23
C LEU A 228 -10.21 1.68 -0.66
N MET A 229 -9.36 0.81 -0.12
CA MET A 229 -8.36 0.09 -0.92
C MET A 229 -9.04 -0.93 -1.85
N THR A 230 -9.95 -1.75 -1.31
CA THR A 230 -10.60 -2.85 -2.07
C THR A 230 -11.50 -2.33 -3.20
N SER A 231 -12.21 -1.21 -2.98
CA SER A 231 -13.03 -0.60 -4.02
C SER A 231 -12.19 -0.06 -5.18
N LYS A 232 -10.98 0.47 -4.90
CA LYS A 232 -10.03 0.95 -5.92
C LYS A 232 -9.40 -0.19 -6.73
N PHE A 233 -9.11 -1.35 -6.13
CA PHE A 233 -8.56 -2.51 -6.84
C PHE A 233 -9.54 -3.18 -7.82
N ARG A 234 -10.87 -3.01 -7.63
CA ARG A 234 -11.87 -3.47 -8.61
C ARG A 234 -11.88 -2.62 -9.89
N SER A 235 -11.42 -1.37 -9.83
CA SER A 235 -11.33 -0.47 -11.00
C SER A 235 -9.93 -0.42 -11.63
N ALA A 236 -8.91 -0.94 -10.94
CA ALA A 236 -7.50 -0.82 -11.33
C ALA A 236 -6.97 -2.07 -12.07
N SER A 237 -7.81 -2.79 -12.81
CA SER A 237 -7.34 -3.85 -13.73
C SER A 237 -7.04 -3.33 -15.14
N ALA A 238 -7.06 -2.02 -15.40
CA ALA A 238 -6.76 -1.49 -16.72
C ALA A 238 -6.02 -0.15 -16.64
N LYS A 239 -4.68 -0.23 -16.75
CA LYS A 239 -3.73 0.83 -17.15
C LYS A 239 -3.65 2.06 -16.23
N PHE A 240 -2.42 2.56 -16.12
CA PHE A 240 -1.94 3.72 -15.35
C PHE A 240 -1.59 3.42 -13.88
N VAL A 241 -0.29 3.27 -13.64
CA VAL A 241 0.33 3.34 -12.32
C VAL A 241 1.50 4.32 -12.44
N GLY A 242 1.47 5.38 -11.64
CA GLY A 242 2.53 6.38 -11.55
C GLY A 242 2.12 7.57 -10.69
N ILE A 243 1.06 8.29 -11.08
CA ILE A 243 0.62 9.54 -10.42
C ILE A 243 -0.68 9.36 -9.63
N ASP A 244 -1.54 8.44 -10.05
CA ASP A 244 -2.86 8.22 -9.42
C ASP A 244 -2.77 7.70 -7.98
N GLN A 245 -1.63 7.13 -7.57
CA GLN A 245 -1.40 6.71 -6.19
C GLN A 245 -1.24 7.89 -5.22
N ILE A 246 -0.75 9.05 -5.66
CA ILE A 246 -0.60 10.24 -4.81
C ILE A 246 -1.96 10.92 -4.62
N ASP A 247 -2.74 11.05 -5.70
CA ASP A 247 -4.15 11.46 -5.62
C ASP A 247 -4.99 10.47 -4.78
N CYS A 248 -4.61 9.19 -4.74
CA CYS A 248 -5.27 8.19 -3.91
C CYS A 248 -5.15 8.42 -2.41
N PHE A 249 -4.14 9.14 -1.93
CA PHE A 249 -4.00 9.54 -0.52
C PHE A 249 -4.69 10.88 -0.23
N GLY A 250 -5.24 11.58 -1.24
CA GLY A 250 -5.94 12.85 -1.04
C GLY A 250 -5.02 14.01 -0.61
N VAL A 251 -3.70 13.80 -0.64
CA VAL A 251 -2.70 14.82 -0.33
C VAL A 251 -2.35 15.53 -1.64
N LYS A 252 -2.99 16.69 -1.88
CA LYS A 252 -2.71 17.51 -3.07
C LYS A 252 -1.36 18.22 -3.01
N HIS A 253 -0.84 18.42 -1.81
CA HIS A 253 0.42 19.11 -1.55
C HIS A 253 0.97 18.52 -0.26
N PHE A 254 2.18 18.00 -0.33
CA PHE A 254 2.97 17.76 0.86
C PHE A 254 3.58 19.11 1.24
N GLY A 255 3.46 19.51 2.52
CA GLY A 255 4.06 20.75 2.97
C GLY A 255 5.57 20.75 2.72
N ASP A 256 6.15 21.94 2.53
CA ASP A 256 7.59 22.08 2.30
C ASP A 256 8.42 21.31 3.35
N GLY A 257 9.37 20.49 2.87
CA GLY A 257 10.20 19.62 3.70
C GLY A 257 9.69 18.18 3.85
N SER A 258 8.48 17.87 3.38
CA SER A 258 7.95 16.50 3.39
C SER A 258 8.74 15.56 2.48
N LYS A 259 8.90 14.30 2.91
CA LYS A 259 9.57 13.25 2.13
C LYS A 259 8.63 12.06 1.93
N ILE A 260 8.39 11.71 0.67
CA ILE A 260 7.56 10.56 0.31
C ILE A 260 8.49 9.43 -0.11
N ILE A 261 8.30 8.24 0.47
CA ILE A 261 9.03 7.04 0.08
C ILE A 261 8.06 6.13 -0.65
N VAL A 262 8.24 6.01 -1.97
CA VAL A 262 7.51 5.05 -2.80
C VAL A 262 8.35 3.78 -2.92
N THR A 263 7.74 2.62 -2.67
CA THR A 263 8.38 1.32 -2.86
C THR A 263 7.60 0.54 -3.92
N SER A 264 8.32 -0.06 -4.87
CA SER A 264 7.74 -0.83 -5.96
C SER A 264 8.70 -1.93 -6.40
N ARG A 265 8.13 -3.03 -6.91
CA ARG A 265 8.86 -4.11 -7.59
C ARG A 265 9.06 -3.82 -9.08
N ASP A 266 8.38 -2.80 -9.60
CA ASP A 266 8.44 -2.38 -10.99
C ASP A 266 9.02 -0.97 -11.09
N ARG A 267 10.18 -0.85 -11.73
CA ARG A 267 10.90 0.41 -11.95
C ARG A 267 10.11 1.40 -12.79
N GLN A 268 9.20 0.93 -13.66
CA GLN A 268 8.35 1.81 -14.47
C GLN A 268 7.42 2.65 -13.60
N VAL A 269 7.03 2.15 -12.41
CA VAL A 269 6.23 2.92 -11.45
C VAL A 269 6.95 4.21 -11.03
N PHE A 270 8.26 4.16 -10.82
CA PHE A 270 9.04 5.34 -10.43
C PHE A 270 9.22 6.34 -11.57
N LYS A 271 9.42 5.83 -12.80
CA LYS A 271 9.53 6.66 -14.01
C LYS A 271 8.23 7.39 -14.29
N ASN A 272 7.11 6.68 -14.24
CA ASN A 272 5.79 7.25 -14.47
C ASN A 272 5.34 8.14 -13.32
N GLY A 273 5.81 7.88 -12.09
CA GLY A 273 5.48 8.65 -10.90
C GLY A 273 6.33 9.90 -10.67
N GLY A 274 7.29 10.21 -11.54
CA GLY A 274 8.10 11.42 -11.43
C GLY A 274 8.96 11.50 -10.16
N VAL A 275 9.52 10.38 -9.71
CA VAL A 275 10.32 10.33 -8.46
C VAL A 275 11.68 11.02 -8.64
N ASP A 276 12.04 11.92 -7.71
CA ASP A 276 13.30 12.68 -7.75
C ASP A 276 14.55 11.80 -7.55
N LYS A 277 14.45 10.78 -6.69
CA LYS A 277 15.57 9.91 -6.33
C LYS A 277 15.13 8.45 -6.20
N ILE A 278 15.74 7.58 -7.01
CA ILE A 278 15.53 6.14 -6.94
C ILE A 278 16.66 5.52 -6.11
N HIS A 279 16.28 4.67 -5.14
CA HIS A 279 17.22 3.90 -4.35
C HIS A 279 16.97 2.41 -4.53
N ASP A 280 17.92 1.71 -5.16
CA ASP A 280 17.85 0.26 -5.29
C ASP A 280 18.19 -0.42 -3.96
N VAL A 281 17.23 -1.20 -3.43
CA VAL A 281 17.40 -1.94 -2.18
C VAL A 281 18.39 -3.09 -2.39
N ARG A 282 19.54 -3.00 -1.71
CA ARG A 282 20.63 -3.98 -1.79
C ARG A 282 20.38 -5.19 -0.89
N LYS A 283 20.98 -6.33 -1.27
CA LYS A 283 21.03 -7.54 -0.42
C LYS A 283 21.73 -7.23 0.90
N LEU A 284 21.26 -7.87 1.98
CA LEU A 284 21.95 -7.77 3.25
C LEU A 284 23.35 -8.35 3.12
N ASN A 285 24.33 -7.69 3.74
CA ASN A 285 25.65 -8.27 3.90
C ASN A 285 25.60 -9.45 4.89
N GLU A 286 26.68 -10.20 5.01
CA GLU A 286 26.72 -11.39 5.85
C GLU A 286 26.46 -11.09 7.33
N ASN A 287 26.96 -9.97 7.85
CA ASN A 287 26.77 -9.56 9.24
C ASN A 287 25.31 -9.20 9.53
N ASP A 288 24.70 -8.36 8.69
CA ASP A 288 23.29 -7.98 8.84
C ASP A 288 22.36 -9.18 8.62
N SER A 289 22.74 -10.08 7.72
CA SER A 289 22.02 -11.34 7.50
C SER A 289 22.05 -12.23 8.73
N LEU A 290 23.21 -12.34 9.37
CA LEU A 290 23.40 -13.08 10.62
C LEU A 290 22.57 -12.49 11.75
N GLN A 291 22.59 -11.17 11.91
CA GLN A 291 21.80 -10.47 12.93
C GLN A 291 20.30 -10.66 12.73
N LEU A 292 19.82 -10.46 11.49
CA LEU A 292 18.40 -10.62 11.18
C LEU A 292 17.95 -12.05 11.41
N PHE A 293 18.69 -13.04 10.90
CA PHE A 293 18.39 -14.45 11.12
C PHE A 293 18.37 -14.81 12.61
N SER A 294 19.37 -14.36 13.36
CA SER A 294 19.49 -14.63 14.79
C SER A 294 18.33 -14.02 15.60
N THR A 295 17.87 -12.84 15.19
CA THR A 295 16.72 -12.18 15.82
C THR A 295 15.46 -13.04 15.71
N PHE A 296 15.26 -13.74 14.60
CA PHE A 296 14.11 -14.64 14.43
C PHE A 296 14.33 -16.03 15.03
N ALA A 297 15.54 -16.59 14.92
CA ALA A 297 15.87 -17.94 15.37
C ALA A 297 16.12 -18.07 16.87
N PHE A 298 16.71 -17.04 17.50
CA PHE A 298 17.15 -17.06 18.89
C PHE A 298 16.54 -15.94 19.75
N LYS A 299 15.90 -14.92 19.14
CA LYS A 299 15.51 -13.66 19.82
C LYS A 299 16.71 -12.87 20.36
N LEU A 300 17.88 -13.08 19.75
CA LEU A 300 19.14 -12.42 20.08
C LEU A 300 19.76 -11.84 18.81
N LEU A 301 20.61 -10.81 18.96
CA LEU A 301 21.33 -10.22 17.83
C LEU A 301 22.41 -11.14 17.26
N ASN A 302 22.90 -12.10 18.05
CA ASN A 302 23.92 -13.06 17.63
C ASN A 302 23.49 -14.48 18.01
N PRO A 303 23.89 -15.50 17.22
CA PRO A 303 23.61 -16.87 17.57
C PRO A 303 24.49 -17.33 18.75
N PRO A 304 24.04 -18.30 19.54
CA PRO A 304 24.93 -19.05 20.43
C PRO A 304 26.12 -19.65 19.68
N ALA A 305 27.27 -19.79 20.34
CA ALA A 305 28.53 -20.19 19.70
C ALA A 305 28.43 -21.54 18.95
N ASP A 306 27.71 -22.50 19.53
CA ASP A 306 27.45 -23.83 18.99
C ASP A 306 26.49 -23.85 17.79
N PHE A 307 25.71 -22.77 17.59
CA PHE A 307 24.79 -22.61 16.46
C PHE A 307 25.36 -21.70 15.35
N ARG A 308 26.54 -21.12 15.52
CA ARG A 308 27.11 -20.15 14.56
C ARG A 308 27.35 -20.79 13.20
N ASP A 309 27.95 -21.97 13.16
CA ASP A 309 28.24 -22.68 11.91
C ASP A 309 26.96 -23.11 11.18
N LEU A 310 25.95 -23.56 11.93
CA LEU A 310 24.65 -23.91 11.35
C LEU A 310 23.93 -22.67 10.81
N SER A 311 23.94 -21.57 11.57
CA SER A 311 23.36 -20.29 11.15
C SER A 311 23.99 -19.80 9.84
N ASN A 312 25.32 -19.93 9.70
CA ASN A 312 26.03 -19.59 8.46
C ASN A 312 25.56 -20.42 7.26
N LYS A 313 25.18 -21.69 7.43
CA LYS A 313 24.61 -22.50 6.33
C LYS A 313 23.26 -21.95 5.85
N PHE A 314 22.38 -21.53 6.76
CA PHE A 314 21.10 -20.91 6.40
C PHE A 314 21.28 -19.53 5.77
N ILE A 315 22.24 -18.73 6.25
CA ILE A 315 22.57 -17.42 5.67
C ILE A 315 23.10 -17.59 4.25
N LYS A 316 24.00 -18.56 4.04
CA LYS A 316 24.50 -18.91 2.71
C LYS A 316 23.39 -19.37 1.77
N TYR A 317 22.38 -20.08 2.28
CA TYR A 317 21.19 -20.43 1.49
C TYR A 317 20.34 -19.19 1.16
N ALA A 318 20.09 -18.31 2.13
CA ALA A 318 19.26 -17.13 1.95
C ALA A 318 19.89 -16.03 1.08
N ARG A 319 21.23 -16.04 0.91
CA ARG A 319 22.00 -15.13 0.04
C ARG A 319 21.63 -13.65 0.19
N GLY A 320 21.44 -13.22 1.44
CA GLY A 320 21.12 -11.83 1.79
C GLY A 320 19.65 -11.43 1.60
N SER A 321 18.74 -12.38 1.33
CA SER A 321 17.29 -12.17 1.28
C SER A 321 16.69 -12.03 2.68
N PRO A 322 16.18 -10.85 3.06
CA PRO A 322 15.65 -10.61 4.40
C PRO A 322 14.42 -11.45 4.71
N LEU A 323 13.58 -11.67 3.70
CA LEU A 323 12.41 -12.52 3.82
C LEU A 323 12.79 -13.98 4.06
N ALA A 324 13.77 -14.51 3.31
CA ALA A 324 14.23 -15.87 3.48
C ALA A 324 14.81 -16.08 4.88
N LEU A 325 15.67 -15.17 5.33
CA LEU A 325 16.26 -15.19 6.67
C LEU A 325 15.17 -15.18 7.76
N ARG A 326 14.14 -14.35 7.61
CA ARG A 326 13.01 -14.29 8.55
C ARG A 326 12.20 -15.59 8.58
N VAL A 327 11.88 -16.16 7.42
CA VAL A 327 11.10 -17.42 7.32
C VAL A 327 11.89 -18.58 7.90
N LEU A 328 13.16 -18.72 7.55
CA LEU A 328 14.04 -19.77 8.04
C LEU A 328 14.27 -19.63 9.55
N GLY A 329 14.63 -18.44 10.02
CA GLY A 329 14.86 -18.20 11.45
C GLY A 329 13.61 -18.50 12.28
N SER A 330 12.44 -18.03 11.85
CA SER A 330 11.18 -18.30 12.55
C SER A 330 10.83 -19.78 12.59
N LYS A 331 11.14 -20.54 11.53
CA LYS A 331 10.90 -22.00 11.47
C LYS A 331 11.77 -22.78 12.45
N LEU A 332 12.94 -22.25 12.77
CA LEU A 332 13.95 -22.91 13.60
C LEU A 332 13.88 -22.48 15.08
N TYR A 333 13.04 -21.49 15.40
CA TYR A 333 12.85 -21.01 16.76
C TYR A 333 12.42 -22.16 17.69
N LYS A 334 13.14 -22.33 18.81
CA LYS A 334 12.96 -23.41 19.82
C LYS A 334 13.24 -24.84 19.33
N LYS A 335 13.79 -25.03 18.13
CA LYS A 335 14.20 -26.37 17.66
C LYS A 335 15.55 -26.80 18.21
N SER A 336 15.74 -28.10 18.32
CA SER A 336 17.01 -28.72 18.72
C SER A 336 18.06 -28.67 17.60
N ARG A 337 19.34 -28.80 17.96
CA ARG A 337 20.44 -28.81 16.99
C ARG A 337 20.29 -29.91 15.91
N LYS A 338 19.83 -31.10 16.28
CA LYS A 338 19.59 -32.21 15.34
C LYS A 338 18.53 -31.84 14.29
N GLU A 339 17.48 -31.13 14.70
CA GLU A 339 16.45 -30.67 13.78
C GLU A 339 16.97 -29.55 12.86
N TRP A 340 17.87 -28.69 13.33
CA TRP A 340 18.55 -27.71 12.48
C TRP A 340 19.38 -28.40 11.40
N GLU A 341 20.17 -29.41 11.76
CA GLU A 341 20.98 -30.21 10.83
C GLU A 341 20.10 -30.88 9.77
N SER A 342 19.01 -31.53 10.20
CA SER A 342 18.03 -32.14 9.29
C SER A 342 17.38 -31.12 8.35
N GLU A 343 17.08 -29.90 8.82
CA GLU A 343 16.50 -28.86 7.99
C GLU A 343 17.52 -28.31 6.96
N VAL A 344 18.80 -28.23 7.31
CA VAL A 344 19.87 -27.89 6.35
C VAL A 344 19.94 -28.93 5.24
N ASP A 345 19.87 -30.22 5.58
CA ASP A 345 19.92 -31.28 4.57
C ASP A 345 18.68 -31.24 3.67
N LYS A 346 17.50 -30.99 4.25
CA LYS A 346 16.27 -30.78 3.48
C LYS A 346 16.38 -29.60 2.51
N LEU A 347 17.04 -28.50 2.90
CA LEU A 347 17.25 -27.33 2.05
C LEU A 347 18.20 -27.57 0.88
N LYS A 348 19.13 -28.52 0.99
CA LYS A 348 20.00 -28.90 -0.12
C LYS A 348 19.23 -29.62 -1.22
N GLU A 349 18.16 -30.32 -0.86
CA GLU A 349 17.40 -31.16 -1.77
C GLU A 349 16.10 -30.49 -2.26
N TYR A 350 15.43 -29.71 -1.41
CA TYR A 350 14.13 -29.09 -1.70
C TYR A 350 14.08 -27.60 -1.33
N SER A 351 13.50 -26.79 -2.21
CA SER A 351 13.25 -25.37 -1.92
C SER A 351 12.10 -25.18 -0.91
N GLN A 352 12.17 -24.15 -0.07
CA GLN A 352 11.15 -23.90 0.95
C GLN A 352 9.84 -23.36 0.33
N PRO A 353 8.69 -24.01 0.54
CA PRO A 353 7.43 -23.65 -0.12
C PRO A 353 6.98 -22.20 0.10
N LYS A 354 7.12 -21.69 1.33
CA LYS A 354 6.69 -20.32 1.68
C LYS A 354 7.52 -19.25 0.97
N ILE A 355 8.80 -19.52 0.74
CA ILE A 355 9.69 -18.61 0.01
C ILE A 355 9.38 -18.69 -1.48
N SER A 356 9.24 -19.90 -2.02
CA SER A 356 8.88 -20.12 -3.43
C SER A 356 7.56 -19.47 -3.78
N GLN A 357 6.54 -19.57 -2.93
CA GLN A 357 5.22 -18.97 -3.19
C GLN A 357 5.27 -17.44 -3.30
N ILE A 358 6.06 -16.78 -2.45
CA ILE A 358 6.18 -15.31 -2.46
C ILE A 358 6.93 -14.84 -3.70
N LEU A 359 8.01 -15.53 -4.07
CA LEU A 359 8.72 -15.22 -5.31
C LEU A 359 7.87 -15.52 -6.55
N ARG A 360 7.08 -16.60 -6.49
CA ARG A 360 6.23 -17.06 -7.59
C ARG A 360 5.11 -16.08 -7.91
N SER A 361 4.62 -15.32 -6.94
CA SER A 361 3.58 -14.32 -7.22
C SER A 361 4.01 -13.32 -8.30
N SER A 362 5.28 -12.90 -8.31
CA SER A 362 5.82 -12.00 -9.35
C SER A 362 5.94 -12.67 -10.72
N PHE A 363 6.12 -13.98 -10.75
CA PHE A 363 6.16 -14.77 -11.98
C PHE A 363 4.75 -15.05 -12.53
N ASP A 364 3.79 -15.35 -11.65
CA ASP A 364 2.40 -15.62 -12.03
C ASP A 364 1.71 -14.37 -12.64
N GLU A 365 2.16 -13.17 -12.28
CA GLU A 365 1.72 -11.87 -12.83
C GLU A 365 2.28 -11.56 -14.24
N LEU A 366 3.21 -12.36 -14.77
CA LEU A 366 3.76 -12.19 -16.12
C LEU A 366 2.81 -12.72 -17.19
N ASP A 367 2.92 -12.18 -18.41
CA ASP A 367 2.32 -12.81 -19.58
C ASP A 367 3.11 -14.07 -20.00
N GLU A 368 2.51 -14.88 -20.87
CA GLU A 368 3.12 -16.16 -21.28
C GLU A 368 4.45 -15.99 -22.05
N LEU A 369 4.65 -14.87 -22.73
CA LEU A 369 5.91 -14.58 -23.43
C LEU A 369 7.01 -14.30 -22.41
N ASP A 370 6.75 -13.38 -21.48
CA ASP A 370 7.66 -12.98 -20.41
C ASP A 370 8.02 -14.17 -19.50
N LYS A 371 7.06 -15.06 -19.21
CA LYS A 371 7.32 -16.31 -18.47
C LYS A 371 8.32 -17.20 -19.18
N ASN A 372 8.15 -17.43 -20.49
CA ASN A 372 9.04 -18.29 -21.26
C ASN A 372 10.44 -17.68 -21.38
N ILE A 373 10.54 -16.37 -21.64
CA ILE A 373 11.80 -15.63 -21.66
C ILE A 373 12.50 -15.73 -20.30
N PHE A 374 11.78 -15.55 -19.19
CA PHE A 374 12.35 -15.69 -17.86
C PHE A 374 12.89 -17.12 -17.63
N LEU A 375 12.09 -18.15 -17.94
CA LEU A 375 12.49 -19.55 -17.74
C LEU A 375 13.72 -19.92 -18.58
N ASP A 376 13.82 -19.47 -19.83
CA ASP A 376 15.01 -19.68 -20.65
C ASP A 376 16.22 -18.93 -20.11
N THR A 377 16.01 -17.70 -19.61
CA THR A 377 17.07 -16.88 -19.06
C THR A 377 17.69 -17.50 -17.80
N VAL A 378 16.87 -17.98 -16.87
CA VAL A 378 17.36 -18.65 -15.65
C VAL A 378 17.98 -20.02 -15.92
N THR A 379 17.60 -20.66 -17.02
CA THR A 379 18.10 -21.99 -17.38
C THR A 379 19.43 -21.91 -18.11
N PHE A 380 19.56 -21.00 -19.09
CA PHE A 380 20.67 -21.02 -20.05
C PHE A 380 21.56 -19.77 -20.05
N PHE A 381 21.03 -18.61 -19.63
CA PHE A 381 21.64 -17.31 -19.94
C PHE A 381 22.08 -16.50 -18.72
N LYS A 382 22.10 -17.11 -17.54
CA LYS A 382 22.64 -16.44 -16.34
C LYS A 382 24.13 -16.15 -16.51
N GLY A 383 24.51 -14.89 -16.42
CA GLY A 383 25.88 -14.41 -16.57
C GLY A 383 26.30 -14.17 -18.01
N THR A 384 25.39 -14.33 -18.99
CA THR A 384 25.65 -14.06 -20.41
C THR A 384 25.46 -12.58 -20.72
N CYS A 385 26.25 -12.07 -21.67
CA CYS A 385 26.13 -10.72 -22.24
C CYS A 385 24.68 -10.43 -22.67
N LYS A 386 24.15 -9.26 -22.28
CA LYS A 386 22.78 -8.86 -22.60
C LYS A 386 22.48 -8.89 -24.11
N GLU A 387 23.38 -8.38 -24.94
CA GLU A 387 23.20 -8.33 -26.40
C GLU A 387 23.13 -9.73 -27.03
N ASP A 388 23.92 -10.66 -26.52
CA ASP A 388 23.89 -12.05 -26.98
C ASP A 388 22.57 -12.73 -26.59
N VAL A 389 22.11 -12.52 -25.35
CA VAL A 389 20.81 -13.03 -24.89
C VAL A 389 19.67 -12.44 -25.72
N GLU A 390 19.69 -11.13 -25.96
CA GLU A 390 18.72 -10.44 -26.80
C GLU A 390 18.70 -11.01 -28.22
N LYS A 391 19.87 -11.23 -28.82
CA LYS A 391 20.01 -11.79 -30.17
C LYS A 391 19.48 -13.22 -30.24
N THR A 392 19.89 -14.08 -29.31
CA THR A 392 19.47 -15.49 -29.27
C THR A 392 17.97 -15.61 -29.01
N LEU A 393 17.44 -14.91 -28.01
CA LEU A 393 16.01 -14.98 -27.69
C LEU A 393 15.14 -14.34 -28.76
N SER A 394 15.64 -13.34 -29.51
CA SER A 394 14.90 -12.76 -30.65
C SER A 394 14.70 -13.75 -31.80
N CYS A 395 15.55 -14.77 -31.91
CA CYS A 395 15.34 -15.86 -32.88
C CYS A 395 14.22 -16.82 -32.44
N CYS A 396 13.96 -16.94 -31.14
CA CYS A 396 12.97 -17.86 -30.57
C CYS A 396 11.61 -17.18 -30.33
N TYR A 397 11.63 -15.89 -29.95
CA TYR A 397 10.48 -15.17 -29.43
C TYR A 397 10.26 -13.85 -30.17
N LYS A 398 9.09 -13.70 -30.80
CA LYS A 398 8.66 -12.40 -31.31
C LYS A 398 8.40 -11.47 -30.11
N GLY A 399 9.16 -10.37 -30.03
CA GLY A 399 9.08 -9.43 -28.91
C GLY A 399 10.09 -9.68 -27.78
N ALA A 400 11.12 -10.52 -27.99
CA ALA A 400 12.13 -10.83 -26.96
C ALA A 400 12.75 -9.59 -26.30
N LEU A 401 13.10 -8.56 -27.07
CA LEU A 401 13.64 -7.29 -26.54
C LEU A 401 12.68 -6.62 -25.55
N CYS A 402 11.38 -6.61 -25.87
CA CYS A 402 10.36 -6.04 -25.00
C CYS A 402 10.22 -6.88 -23.72
N GLY A 403 10.18 -8.21 -23.85
CA GLY A 403 10.07 -9.09 -22.69
C GLY A 403 11.27 -9.03 -21.74
N ILE A 404 12.50 -8.98 -22.28
CA ILE A 404 13.71 -8.79 -21.47
C ILE A 404 13.65 -7.44 -20.73
N SER A 405 13.24 -6.37 -21.42
CA SER A 405 13.07 -5.05 -20.81
C SER A 405 12.01 -5.04 -19.70
N ASN A 406 10.88 -5.73 -19.91
CA ASN A 406 9.81 -5.88 -18.92
C ASN A 406 10.30 -6.63 -17.67
N LEU A 407 11.04 -7.73 -17.85
CA LEU A 407 11.58 -8.52 -16.76
C LEU A 407 12.62 -7.74 -15.94
N ILE A 408 13.47 -6.94 -16.59
CA ILE A 408 14.39 -6.01 -15.91
C ILE A 408 13.58 -4.93 -15.17
N GLY A 409 12.54 -4.37 -15.81
CA GLY A 409 11.63 -3.41 -15.20
C GLY A 409 11.00 -3.93 -13.92
N LYS A 410 10.51 -5.18 -13.94
CA LYS A 410 9.92 -5.91 -12.81
C LYS A 410 10.96 -6.48 -11.82
N CYS A 411 12.24 -6.14 -11.98
CA CYS A 411 13.34 -6.58 -11.11
C CYS A 411 13.47 -8.11 -10.98
N LEU A 412 13.03 -8.85 -12.00
CA LEU A 412 13.23 -10.30 -12.11
C LEU A 412 14.57 -10.65 -12.74
N LEU A 413 15.08 -9.76 -13.61
CA LEU A 413 16.43 -9.78 -14.14
C LEU A 413 17.19 -8.53 -13.65
N GLU A 414 18.50 -8.65 -13.50
CA GLU A 414 19.41 -7.58 -13.12
C GLU A 414 20.54 -7.47 -14.14
N ILE A 415 20.99 -6.25 -14.44
CA ILE A 415 22.20 -6.05 -15.24
C ILE A 415 23.35 -5.79 -14.27
N LYS A 416 24.40 -6.60 -14.34
CA LYS A 416 25.59 -6.40 -13.50
C LYS A 416 26.46 -5.30 -14.09
N HIS A 417 26.43 -4.14 -13.46
CA HIS A 417 27.37 -3.06 -13.74
C HIS A 417 28.73 -3.36 -13.11
N PHE A 418 29.79 -3.42 -13.91
CA PHE A 418 31.16 -3.45 -13.39
C PHE A 418 31.46 -2.11 -12.71
N ARG A 419 31.91 -2.11 -11.45
CA ARG A 419 32.38 -0.88 -10.79
C ARG A 419 33.70 -0.47 -11.40
N GLU A 420 33.78 0.79 -11.82
CA GLU A 420 34.96 1.54 -12.30
C GLU A 420 35.98 0.69 -13.07
N PRO A 421 36.01 0.76 -14.41
CA PRO A 421 36.87 -0.07 -15.22
C PRO A 421 38.34 0.26 -14.94
N THR A 422 39.02 -0.59 -14.19
CA THR A 422 40.49 -0.55 -14.06
C THR A 422 41.18 -0.96 -15.37
N ASP A 423 40.42 -1.49 -16.34
CA ASP A 423 40.92 -1.99 -17.61
C ASP A 423 40.07 -1.48 -18.78
N LEU A 424 40.72 -0.96 -19.83
CA LEU A 424 40.07 -0.47 -21.06
C LEU A 424 39.24 -1.56 -21.74
N LEU A 425 39.64 -2.83 -21.59
CA LEU A 425 38.87 -3.98 -22.10
C LEU A 425 37.49 -4.11 -21.44
N GLN A 426 37.36 -3.73 -20.17
CA GLN A 426 36.11 -3.90 -19.41
C GLN A 426 35.03 -2.87 -19.78
N ARG A 427 35.41 -1.80 -20.49
CA ARG A 427 34.47 -0.84 -21.12
C ARG A 427 33.87 -1.33 -22.43
N LEU A 428 34.50 -2.32 -23.06
CA LEU A 428 34.08 -2.91 -24.33
C LEU A 428 33.22 -4.17 -24.15
N VAL A 429 33.16 -4.71 -22.92
CA VAL A 429 32.37 -5.90 -22.61
C VAL A 429 30.97 -5.47 -22.20
N SER A 430 29.98 -5.91 -22.98
CA SER A 430 28.56 -5.71 -22.67
C SER A 430 28.19 -6.33 -21.31
N GLU A 431 27.32 -5.64 -20.59
CA GLU A 431 26.98 -5.98 -19.21
C GLU A 431 26.14 -7.27 -19.17
N PRO A 432 26.53 -8.25 -18.34
CA PRO A 432 25.84 -9.53 -18.32
C PRO A 432 24.49 -9.43 -17.60
N ILE A 433 23.51 -10.18 -18.11
CA ILE A 433 22.26 -10.44 -17.41
C ILE A 433 22.55 -11.37 -16.24
N ASP A 434 22.09 -10.98 -15.07
CA ASP A 434 22.09 -11.79 -13.87
C ASP A 434 20.67 -12.05 -13.39
N VAL A 435 20.51 -13.17 -12.70
CA VAL A 435 19.27 -13.49 -12.00
C VAL A 435 19.62 -13.78 -10.55
N HIS A 436 18.86 -13.17 -9.65
CA HIS A 436 19.02 -13.44 -8.23
C HIS A 436 18.86 -14.93 -7.97
N ASP A 437 19.77 -15.52 -7.21
CA ASP A 437 19.87 -16.97 -7.03
C ASP A 437 18.56 -17.64 -6.56
N MET A 438 17.77 -16.93 -5.75
CA MET A 438 16.46 -17.43 -5.33
C MET A 438 15.40 -17.42 -6.45
N LEU A 439 15.46 -16.45 -7.35
CA LEU A 439 14.59 -16.40 -8.54
C LEU A 439 15.00 -17.48 -9.54
N GLU A 440 16.30 -17.73 -9.68
CA GLU A 440 16.83 -18.85 -10.46
C GLU A 440 16.35 -20.20 -9.91
N GLU A 441 16.51 -20.44 -8.59
CA GLU A 441 16.04 -21.68 -7.96
C GLU A 441 14.52 -21.84 -8.07
N MET A 442 13.76 -20.74 -7.97
CA MET A 442 12.32 -20.77 -8.20
C MET A 442 11.99 -21.16 -9.65
N GLY A 443 12.65 -20.55 -10.65
CA GLY A 443 12.42 -20.88 -12.06
C GLY A 443 12.76 -22.33 -12.37
N LYS A 444 13.88 -22.83 -11.84
CA LYS A 444 14.28 -24.24 -11.94
C LYS A 444 13.29 -25.17 -11.26
N ASP A 445 12.78 -24.81 -10.07
CA ASP A 445 11.75 -25.59 -9.37
C ASP A 445 10.41 -25.63 -10.13
N ILE A 446 10.03 -24.55 -10.82
CA ILE A 446 8.85 -24.52 -11.70
C ILE A 446 9.00 -25.59 -12.79
N VAL A 447 10.14 -25.62 -13.50
CA VAL A 447 10.37 -26.60 -14.57
C VAL A 447 10.47 -28.04 -14.03
N ARG A 448 11.11 -28.25 -12.87
CA ARG A 448 11.16 -29.58 -12.22
C ARG A 448 9.77 -30.12 -11.89
N LYS A 449 8.82 -29.24 -11.56
CA LYS A 449 7.45 -29.63 -11.18
C LYS A 449 6.54 -29.93 -12.36
N GLU A 450 6.95 -29.64 -13.59
CA GLU A 450 6.18 -30.00 -14.79
C GLU A 450 6.05 -31.52 -14.93
N SER A 451 7.11 -32.25 -14.62
CA SER A 451 7.13 -33.71 -14.66
C SER A 451 8.24 -34.30 -13.80
N ILE A 452 7.94 -35.42 -13.15
CA ILE A 452 8.94 -36.24 -12.45
C ILE A 452 9.98 -36.74 -13.46
N ASP A 453 9.52 -37.20 -14.62
CA ASP A 453 10.35 -37.65 -15.74
C ASP A 453 11.03 -36.44 -16.43
N PRO A 454 12.39 -36.35 -16.43
CA PRO A 454 13.11 -35.27 -17.07
C PRO A 454 12.79 -35.11 -18.57
N GLY A 455 12.53 -36.20 -19.30
CA GLY A 455 12.26 -36.14 -20.74
C GLY A 455 10.96 -35.43 -21.12
N LYS A 456 10.07 -35.22 -20.14
CA LYS A 456 8.79 -34.52 -20.33
C LYS A 456 8.81 -33.08 -19.81
N ARG A 457 9.94 -32.60 -19.29
CA ARG A 457 10.10 -31.21 -18.84
C ARG A 457 10.40 -30.31 -20.04
N SER A 458 9.91 -29.07 -20.00
CA SER A 458 10.09 -28.08 -21.06
C SER A 458 11.55 -27.67 -21.25
N ARG A 459 12.34 -27.67 -20.17
CA ARG A 459 13.78 -27.36 -20.17
C ARG A 459 14.58 -28.31 -19.30
N LEU A 460 15.86 -28.49 -19.66
CA LEU A 460 16.85 -29.26 -18.93
C LEU A 460 18.13 -28.45 -18.77
N TRP A 461 18.76 -28.55 -17.60
CA TRP A 461 20.04 -27.89 -17.28
C TRP A 461 20.99 -28.75 -16.47
N GLY A 462 20.47 -29.76 -15.76
CA GLY A 462 21.29 -30.68 -14.98
C GLY A 462 21.99 -31.66 -15.90
N VAL A 463 23.31 -31.77 -15.81
CA VAL A 463 24.11 -32.73 -16.61
C VAL A 463 23.54 -34.15 -16.50
N LYS A 464 23.15 -34.57 -15.30
CA LYS A 464 22.51 -35.88 -15.06
C LYS A 464 21.18 -36.04 -15.80
N ASP A 465 20.32 -35.02 -15.71
CA ASP A 465 19.00 -35.03 -16.34
C ASP A 465 19.13 -35.01 -17.88
N VAL A 466 20.12 -34.29 -18.41
CA VAL A 466 20.42 -34.25 -19.85
C VAL A 466 20.92 -35.62 -20.34
N TYR A 467 21.86 -36.24 -19.64
CA TYR A 467 22.34 -37.60 -19.96
C TYR A 467 21.26 -38.69 -19.83
N GLN A 468 20.21 -38.46 -19.04
CA GLN A 468 19.11 -39.42 -18.91
C GLN A 468 18.15 -39.35 -20.11
N VAL A 469 18.10 -38.21 -20.80
CA VAL A 469 17.15 -37.93 -21.88
C VAL A 469 17.76 -38.09 -23.27
N LEU A 470 19.07 -37.82 -23.40
CA LEU A 470 19.88 -38.09 -24.60
C LEU A 470 20.32 -39.55 -24.64
#